data_AF-A0A9E5N0M3-F1
#
_entry.id   AF-A0A9E5N0M3-F1
#
_cell.length_a   1.000
_cell.length_b   1.000
_cell.length_c   1.000
_cell.angle_alpha   90.00
_cell.angle_beta   90.00
_cell.angle_gamma   90.00
#
_symmetry.space_group_name_H-M   'P 1'
#
loop_
_entity.id
_entity.type
_entity.pdbx_description
1 polymer ?
#
loop_
_entity_poly.entity_id
_entity_poly.type
_entity_poly.pdbx_seq_one_letter_code
_entity_poly.pdbx_strand_id
1 'polypeptide(L)' 'MPEEQDEFRKGLAFAARVGTELVAATMVGAFLGYLLDGYFGTKPWLIVAGVVVGAAAGFLNVYRFVQR' A
#
# COMPACT_ATOMS: atom_id res chain seq x y z
N MET A 1 31.30 7.90 -14.07
CA MET A 1 31.29 8.15 -12.61
C MET A 1 30.37 7.12 -11.98
N PRO A 2 30.89 6.11 -11.25
CA PRO A 2 30.09 4.99 -10.73
C PRO A 2 29.11 5.36 -9.60
N GLU A 3 29.45 6.35 -8.77
CA GLU A 3 28.65 6.84 -7.62
C GLU A 3 27.22 7.28 -8.03
N GLU A 4 27.06 7.93 -9.19
CA GLU A 4 25.78 8.47 -9.66
C GLU A 4 24.79 7.38 -10.10
N GLN A 5 25.30 6.26 -10.64
CA GLN A 5 24.47 5.11 -11.01
C GLN A 5 23.95 4.35 -9.79
N ASP A 6 24.73 4.30 -8.71
CA ASP A 6 24.37 3.60 -7.48
C ASP A 6 23.29 4.37 -6.70
N GLU A 7 23.40 5.70 -6.61
CA GLU A 7 22.35 6.53 -6.02
C GLU A 7 21.02 6.43 -6.79
N PHE A 8 21.07 6.45 -8.12
CA PHE A 8 19.88 6.24 -8.94
C PHE A 8 19.25 4.85 -8.72
N ARG A 9 20.06 3.79 -8.68
CA ARG A 9 19.58 2.42 -8.40
C ARG A 9 18.94 2.30 -7.02
N LYS A 10 19.52 2.93 -5.99
CA LYS A 10 18.95 2.97 -4.63
C LYS A 10 17.60 3.71 -4.62
N GLY A 11 17.50 4.85 -5.31
CA GLY A 11 16.25 5.60 -5.44
C GLY A 11 15.15 4.79 -6.12
N LEU A 12 15.48 4.07 -7.20
CA LEU A 12 14.55 3.17 -7.88
C LEU A 12 14.09 2.02 -6.99
N ALA A 13 15.02 1.35 -6.30
CA ALA A 13 14.71 0.25 -5.41
C ALA A 13 13.79 0.69 -4.25
N PHE A 14 14.06 1.87 -3.69
CA PHE A 14 13.21 2.48 -2.67
C PHE A 14 11.81 2.78 -3.20
N ALA A 15 11.70 3.45 -4.36
CA ALA A 15 10.40 3.77 -4.97
C ALA A 15 9.59 2.51 -5.30
N ALA A 16 10.23 1.48 -5.85
CA ALA A 16 9.59 0.21 -6.16
C ALA A 16 9.03 -0.48 -4.91
N ARG A 17 9.78 -0.44 -3.80
CA ARG A 17 9.33 -0.99 -2.53
C ARG A 17 8.13 -0.22 -1.98
N VAL A 18 8.21 1.11 -1.94
CA VAL A 18 7.11 1.97 -1.47
C VAL A 18 5.85 1.75 -2.30
N GLY A 19 5.97 1.74 -3.63
CA GLY A 19 4.85 1.47 -4.52
C GLY A 19 4.23 0.10 -4.27
N THR A 20 5.06 -0.94 -4.09
CA THR A 20 4.60 -2.31 -3.83
C THR A 20 3.87 -2.40 -2.49
N GLU A 21 4.37 -1.77 -1.43
CA GLU A 21 3.71 -1.75 -0.12
C GLU A 21 2.35 -1.05 -0.18
N LEU A 22 2.25 0.09 -0.87
CA LEU A 22 0.97 0.80 -1.04
C LEU A 22 -0.05 -0.03 -1.82
N VAL A 23 0.36 -0.64 -2.94
CA VAL A 23 -0.53 -1.47 -3.75
C VAL A 23 -0.95 -2.71 -2.98
N ALA A 24 -0.01 -3.40 -2.32
CA ALA A 24 -0.31 -4.61 -1.55
C ALA A 24 -1.29 -4.31 -0.40
N ALA A 25 -1.03 -3.27 0.39
CA ALA A 25 -1.91 -2.89 1.51
C ALA A 25 -3.32 -2.49 1.02
N THR A 26 -3.39 -1.73 -0.07
CA THR A 26 -4.68 -1.33 -0.67
C THR A 26 -5.45 -2.54 -1.19
N MET A 27 -4.80 -3.47 -1.89
CA MET A 27 -5.41 -4.70 -2.40
C MET A 27 -5.93 -5.59 -1.27
N VAL A 28 -5.18 -5.73 -0.19
CA VAL A 28 -5.62 -6.48 1.01
C VAL A 28 -6.85 -5.82 1.64
N GLY A 29 -6.83 -4.48 1.81
CA GLY A 29 -7.97 -3.74 2.34
C GLY A 29 -9.22 -3.86 1.47
N ALA A 30 -9.06 -3.74 0.15
CA ALA A 30 -10.14 -3.94 -0.83
C ALA A 30 -10.72 -5.35 -0.78
N PHE A 31 -9.85 -6.36 -0.71
CA PHE A 31 -10.26 -7.76 -0.64
C PHE A 31 -11.05 -8.07 0.65
N LEU A 32 -10.56 -7.60 1.80
CA LEU A 32 -11.28 -7.72 3.07
C LEU A 32 -12.62 -6.98 3.02
N GLY A 33 -12.64 -5.75 2.49
CA GLY A 33 -13.87 -4.99 2.30
C GLY A 33 -14.88 -5.72 1.42
N TYR A 34 -14.43 -6.39 0.36
CA TYR A 34 -15.28 -7.18 -0.54
C TYR A 34 -15.91 -8.39 0.15
N LEU A 35 -15.12 -9.11 0.95
CA LEU A 35 -15.61 -10.25 1.72
C LEU A 35 -16.66 -9.81 2.74
N LEU A 36 -16.40 -8.72 3.46
CA LEU A 36 -17.33 -8.16 4.44
C LEU A 36 -18.62 -7.66 3.77
N ASP A 37 -18.49 -6.95 2.66
CA ASP A 37 -19.64 -6.48 1.88
C ASP A 37 -20.51 -7.63 1.37
N GLY A 38 -19.92 -8.79 1.05
CA GLY A 38 -20.65 -10.01 0.71
C GLY A 38 -21.40 -10.63 1.89
N TYR A 39 -20.81 -10.57 3.09
CA TYR A 39 -21.43 -11.12 4.30
C TYR A 39 -22.56 -10.25 4.85
N PHE A 40 -22.37 -8.92 4.83
CA PHE A 40 -23.35 -7.96 5.38
C PHE A 40 -24.35 -7.42 4.33
N GLY A 41 -24.13 -7.70 3.04
CA GLY A 41 -24.97 -7.18 1.97
C GLY A 41 -24.83 -5.66 1.75
N THR A 42 -23.76 -5.05 2.25
CA THR A 42 -23.51 -3.59 2.24
C THR A 42 -22.79 -3.09 0.99
N LYS A 43 -22.68 -3.92 -0.06
CA LYS A 43 -21.96 -3.57 -1.30
C LYS A 43 -22.39 -2.19 -1.84
N PRO A 44 -21.45 -1.26 -2.16
CA PRO A 44 -19.98 -1.37 -2.12
C PRO A 44 -19.30 -0.63 -0.94
N TRP A 45 -20.02 -0.37 0.16
CA TRP A 45 -19.55 0.55 1.20
C TRP A 45 -18.32 0.05 1.96
N LEU A 46 -18.24 -1.23 2.31
CA LEU A 46 -17.09 -1.76 3.06
C LEU A 46 -15.86 -1.95 2.16
N ILE A 47 -16.04 -2.17 0.86
CA ILE A 47 -14.92 -2.14 -0.09
C ILE A 47 -14.29 -0.74 -0.12
N VAL A 48 -15.11 0.32 -0.23
CA VAL A 48 -14.61 1.71 -0.25
C VAL A 48 -13.88 2.03 1.05
N ALA A 49 -14.48 1.70 2.20
CA ALA A 49 -13.82 1.89 3.49
C ALA A 49 -12.53 1.06 3.60
N GLY A 50 -12.54 -0.19 3.14
CA GLY A 50 -11.39 -1.09 3.14
C GLY A 50 -10.24 -0.58 2.27
N VAL A 51 -10.52 0.01 1.11
CA VAL A 51 -9.52 0.67 0.25
C VAL A 51 -8.87 1.84 0.97
N VAL A 52 -9.67 2.71 1.61
CA VAL A 52 -9.16 3.88 2.34
C VAL A 52 -8.29 3.44 3.52
N VAL A 53 -8.75 2.46 4.30
CA VAL A 53 -7.98 1.90 5.43
C VAL A 53 -6.71 1.19 4.93
N GLY A 54 -6.79 0.43 3.84
CA GLY A 54 -5.64 -0.23 3.22
C GLY A 54 -4.58 0.76 2.73
N ALA A 55 -5.01 1.83 2.06
CA ALA A 55 -4.12 2.91 1.65
C ALA A 55 -3.45 3.59 2.87
N ALA A 56 -4.23 3.93 3.90
CA ALA A 56 -3.70 4.50 5.14
C ALA A 56 -2.69 3.57 5.82
N ALA A 57 -2.97 2.26 5.90
CA ALA A 57 -2.04 1.26 6.42
C ALA A 57 -0.75 1.19 5.61
N GLY A 58 -0.84 1.25 4.28
CA GLY A 58 0.33 1.31 3.39
C GLY A 58 1.20 2.55 3.67
N PHE A 59 0.58 3.74 3.76
CA PHE A 59 1.31 4.97 4.10
C PHE A 59 1.96 4.89 5.49
N LEU A 60 1.27 4.35 6.49
CA LEU A 60 1.83 4.17 7.83
C LEU A 60 3.01 3.19 7.84
N ASN A 61 2.97 2.14 7.01
CA ASN A 61 4.07 1.19 6.91
C ASN A 61 5.31 1.82 6.26
N VAL A 62 5.12 2.57 5.18
CA VAL A 62 6.18 3.34 4.52
C VAL A 62 6.78 4.38 5.46
N TYR A 63 5.93 5.13 6.18
CA TYR A 63 6.39 6.11 7.15
C TYR A 63 7.25 5.45 8.24
N ARG A 64 6.80 4.32 8.78
CA ARG A 64 7.56 3.55 9.78
C ARG A 64 8.86 2.98 9.21
N PHE A 65 8.88 2.64 7.92
CA PHE A 65 10.09 2.17 7.25
C PHE A 65 11.12 3.30 7.10
N VAL A 66 10.67 4.50 6.76
CA VAL A 66 11.55 5.68 6.61
C VAL A 66 12.05 6.22 7.96
N GLN A 67 11.24 6.11 9.01
CA GLN A 67 11.60 6.59 10.35
C GLN A 67 12.52 5.61 11.12
N ARG A 68 12.73 4.40 10.60
CA ARG A 68 13.67 3.41 11.15
C ARG A 68 15.03 3.52 10.49
#